data_AF-A0A7J7C5T9-F1
#
_entry.id   AF-A0A7J7C5T9-F1
#
_cell.length_a   1.000
_cell.length_b   1.000
_cell.length_c   1.000
_cell.angle_alpha   90.00
_cell.angle_beta   90.00
_cell.angle_gamma   90.00
#
_symmetry.space_group_name_H-M   'P 1'
#
loop_
_entity.id
_entity.type
_entity.pdbx_description
1 polymer ?
#
loop_
_entity_poly.entity_id
_entity_poly.type
_entity_poly.pdbx_seq_one_letter_code
_entity_poly.pdbx_strand_id
1 'polypeptide(L)'
;MPLPTLIPSCSNRICCFSTKGSEKQSRNRNPTPPIQKQASFLEGLVPPLIAAFVALSPIYTNTPVSLGQTIEIERGAKLFRQACIGCHDGGGNIIQPGATLFLKDLQRNGVDSTEEIFRVTYYGKGRMPGFGESCTPRGQCTFGERLQDEEIKLLAEFVKLQADQGWANIASTED
;
A
#
# COMPACT_ATOMS: atom_id res chain seq x y z
N MET A 1 41.31 -36.87 4.43
CA MET A 1 41.91 -36.51 3.12
C MET A 1 41.95 -34.98 3.04
N PRO A 2 43.12 -34.36 2.79
CA PRO A 2 43.23 -32.92 2.64
C PRO A 2 42.93 -32.43 1.20
N LEU A 3 42.97 -31.09 1.06
CA LEU A 3 42.79 -30.21 -0.11
C LEU A 3 43.43 -30.69 -1.46
N PRO A 4 42.95 -30.21 -2.63
CA PRO A 4 43.27 -28.83 -3.05
C PRO A 4 42.11 -27.97 -3.61
N THR A 5 42.44 -26.69 -3.82
CA THR A 5 41.60 -25.56 -4.28
C THR A 5 41.46 -25.48 -5.80
N LEU A 6 40.50 -24.67 -6.28
CA LEU A 6 40.75 -23.63 -7.31
C LEU A 6 39.58 -22.62 -7.42
N ILE A 7 39.92 -21.37 -7.75
CA ILE A 7 39.02 -20.24 -8.04
C ILE A 7 39.44 -19.67 -9.40
N PRO A 8 38.50 -19.18 -10.23
CA PRO A 8 38.80 -18.03 -11.11
C PRO A 8 37.86 -16.84 -10.85
N SER A 9 38.41 -15.64 -10.96
CA SER A 9 37.67 -14.36 -10.91
C SER A 9 37.84 -13.60 -12.23
N CYS A 10 36.74 -13.07 -12.76
CA CYS A 10 36.69 -12.04 -13.80
C CYS A 10 35.47 -11.14 -13.49
N SER A 11 35.61 -9.88 -13.07
CA SER A 11 36.19 -8.72 -13.77
C SER A 11 35.30 -8.13 -14.87
N ASN A 12 34.58 -7.05 -14.49
CA ASN A 12 34.11 -5.92 -15.29
C ASN A 12 34.20 -5.98 -16.83
N ARG A 13 33.09 -5.64 -17.50
CA ARG A 13 33.13 -4.59 -18.55
C ARG A 13 31.80 -3.86 -18.74
N ILE A 14 31.92 -2.54 -18.89
CA ILE A 14 30.86 -1.59 -19.25
C ILE A 14 30.67 -1.62 -20.77
N CYS A 15 29.42 -1.53 -21.23
CA CYS A 15 29.08 -1.29 -22.65
C CYS A 15 28.12 -0.10 -22.80
N CYS A 16 28.61 1.11 -22.53
CA CYS A 16 27.99 2.34 -23.05
C CYS A 16 28.50 2.54 -24.49
N PHE A 17 27.61 2.54 -25.48
CA PHE A 17 28.00 2.86 -26.86
C PHE A 17 28.21 4.37 -27.04
N SER A 18 29.17 4.72 -27.91
CA SER A 18 29.80 6.05 -27.94
C SER A 18 29.37 6.90 -29.14
N THR A 19 29.76 8.17 -29.11
CA THR A 19 29.35 9.24 -30.04
C THR A 19 30.23 9.32 -31.30
N LYS A 20 29.72 10.03 -32.34
CA LYS A 20 30.41 11.15 -33.01
C LYS A 20 29.54 11.83 -34.08
N GLY A 21 29.76 13.13 -34.30
CA GLY A 21 28.99 13.93 -35.28
C GLY A 21 29.24 15.45 -35.23
N SER A 22 30.50 15.88 -35.18
CA SER A 22 31.05 17.23 -35.45
C SER A 22 30.06 18.35 -35.86
N GLU A 23 29.91 19.42 -35.07
CA GLU A 23 30.76 20.65 -35.12
C GLU A 23 30.82 21.42 -36.46
N LYS A 24 30.40 22.70 -36.40
CA LYS A 24 31.23 23.84 -36.85
C LYS A 24 30.73 25.17 -36.28
N GLN A 25 31.68 26.05 -35.93
CA GLN A 25 31.46 27.36 -35.33
C GLN A 25 32.01 28.46 -36.27
N SER A 26 31.28 29.57 -36.44
CA SER A 26 31.88 30.87 -36.80
C SER A 26 30.94 32.03 -36.47
N ARG A 27 31.52 33.24 -36.40
CA ARG A 27 30.89 34.47 -35.88
C ARG A 27 31.44 35.67 -36.66
N ASN A 28 30.58 36.53 -37.21
CA ASN A 28 30.98 37.89 -37.57
C ASN A 28 29.83 38.91 -37.46
N ARG A 29 30.16 40.21 -37.58
CA ARG A 29 29.37 41.33 -37.00
C ARG A 29 28.68 42.24 -38.04
N ASN A 30 27.47 42.72 -37.68
CA ASN A 30 26.90 44.09 -37.78
C ASN A 30 26.98 44.88 -39.12
N PRO A 31 25.93 45.65 -39.53
CA PRO A 31 25.35 46.77 -38.75
C PRO A 31 23.80 46.94 -38.78
N THR A 32 23.30 48.06 -38.25
CA THR A 32 21.90 48.40 -37.87
C THR A 32 21.56 49.88 -38.18
N PRO A 33 20.33 50.41 -37.91
CA PRO A 33 19.00 49.80 -37.71
C PRO A 33 18.08 50.11 -38.94
N PRO A 34 17.11 51.07 -39.06
CA PRO A 34 16.36 51.96 -38.12
C PRO A 34 14.80 51.87 -38.24
N ILE A 35 14.05 52.79 -37.58
CA ILE A 35 12.62 53.17 -37.74
C ILE A 35 11.58 52.01 -37.74
N GLN A 36 10.98 51.62 -36.61
CA GLN A 36 9.86 52.30 -35.89
C GLN A 36 8.50 52.32 -36.62
N LYS A 37 7.52 51.61 -36.05
CA LYS A 37 6.13 52.11 -35.95
C LYS A 37 5.47 51.57 -34.68
N GLN A 38 4.69 52.44 -34.03
CA GLN A 38 4.10 52.21 -32.71
C GLN A 38 2.59 52.46 -32.83
N ALA A 39 1.77 51.50 -32.40
CA ALA A 39 0.31 51.58 -32.34
C ALA A 39 -0.13 50.76 -31.13
N SER A 40 -0.43 51.41 -30.00
CA SER A 40 -1.80 51.74 -29.59
C SER A 40 -2.65 50.47 -29.40
N PHE A 41 -2.70 49.92 -28.19
CA PHE A 41 -3.76 50.26 -27.22
C PHE A 41 -5.14 50.31 -27.89
N LEU A 42 -5.90 49.23 -27.73
CA LEU A 42 -7.34 49.22 -27.87
C LEU A 42 -7.94 48.87 -26.52
N GLU A 43 -8.45 49.89 -25.83
CA GLU A 43 -9.38 49.73 -24.73
C GLU A 43 -10.64 48.99 -25.22
N GLY A 44 -11.07 47.98 -24.47
CA GLY A 44 -12.25 47.18 -24.79
C GLY A 44 -12.83 46.60 -23.51
N LEU A 45 -14.01 47.08 -23.11
CA LEU A 45 -14.62 46.76 -21.83
C LEU A 45 -14.95 45.25 -21.73
N VAL A 46 -14.23 44.54 -20.85
CA VAL A 46 -14.59 43.18 -20.42
C VAL A 46 -15.23 43.28 -19.02
N PRO A 47 -16.48 42.81 -18.82
CA PRO A 47 -17.14 42.85 -17.53
C PRO A 47 -16.40 42.04 -16.44
N PRO A 48 -16.42 42.47 -15.17
CA PRO A 48 -15.67 41.83 -14.09
C PRO A 48 -16.35 40.54 -13.58
N LEU A 49 -16.26 39.45 -14.35
CA LEU A 49 -16.74 38.12 -13.97
C LEU A 49 -15.62 37.12 -13.62
N ILE A 50 -14.50 37.63 -13.07
CA ILE A 50 -13.42 36.82 -12.47
C ILE A 50 -13.42 37.00 -10.94
N ALA A 51 -14.57 36.75 -10.30
CA ALA A 51 -14.77 36.92 -8.86
C ALA A 51 -15.73 35.89 -8.22
N ALA A 52 -15.93 34.72 -8.86
CA ALA A 52 -16.93 33.72 -8.43
C ALA A 52 -16.48 32.25 -8.46
N PHE A 53 -15.23 31.94 -8.82
CA PHE A 53 -14.73 30.56 -8.97
C PHE A 53 -13.77 30.09 -7.85
N VAL A 54 -13.96 30.59 -6.63
CA VAL A 54 -13.31 30.03 -5.42
C VAL A 54 -14.23 29.02 -4.70
N ALA A 55 -15.53 29.02 -5.00
CA ALA A 55 -16.56 28.24 -4.29
C ALA A 55 -16.70 26.76 -4.72
N LEU A 56 -15.72 26.21 -5.46
CA LEU A 56 -15.73 24.82 -5.95
C LEU A 56 -14.42 24.05 -5.65
N SER A 57 -13.61 24.52 -4.71
CA SER A 57 -12.57 23.69 -4.11
C SER A 57 -13.23 22.51 -3.37
N PRO A 58 -12.93 21.24 -3.70
CA PRO A 58 -13.36 20.13 -2.86
C PRO A 58 -12.61 20.24 -1.53
N ILE A 59 -13.32 20.67 -0.49
CA ILE A 59 -12.80 20.62 0.88
C ILE A 59 -12.47 19.15 1.15
N TYR A 60 -11.20 18.85 1.42
CA TYR A 60 -10.78 17.50 1.80
C TYR A 60 -11.52 17.11 3.09
N THR A 61 -12.58 16.31 2.96
CA THR A 61 -13.36 15.82 4.08
C THR A 61 -12.58 14.72 4.80
N ASN A 62 -11.61 15.14 5.59
CA ASN A 62 -11.04 14.34 6.66
C ASN A 62 -12.15 14.09 7.69
N THR A 63 -12.98 13.09 7.42
CA THR A 63 -14.02 12.64 8.34
C THR A 63 -13.33 12.19 9.63
N PRO A 64 -13.60 12.80 10.79
CA PRO A 64 -12.97 12.39 12.03
C PRO A 64 -13.40 10.95 12.34
N VAL A 65 -12.43 10.05 12.42
CA VAL A 65 -12.64 8.68 12.90
C VAL A 65 -13.20 8.77 14.32
N SER A 66 -14.29 8.08 14.59
CA SER A 66 -14.91 8.12 15.91
C SER A 66 -14.03 7.42 16.94
N LEU A 67 -13.98 7.94 18.17
CA LEU A 67 -13.22 7.37 19.28
C LEU A 67 -13.47 5.86 19.45
N GLY A 68 -14.72 5.42 19.26
CA GLY A 68 -15.10 4.00 19.32
C GLY A 68 -14.40 3.14 18.25
N GLN A 69 -14.31 3.64 17.02
CA GLN A 69 -13.67 2.92 15.92
C GLN A 69 -12.17 2.73 16.19
N THR A 70 -11.49 3.74 16.74
CA THR A 70 -10.08 3.63 17.15
C THR A 70 -9.89 2.54 18.21
N ILE A 71 -10.75 2.51 19.23
CA ILE A 71 -10.72 1.49 20.30
C ILE A 71 -10.99 0.08 19.74
N GLU A 72 -11.91 -0.06 18.79
CA GLU A 72 -12.21 -1.34 18.12
C GLU A 72 -11.02 -1.81 17.27
N ILE A 73 -10.37 -0.91 16.52
CA ILE A 73 -9.14 -1.20 15.75
C ILE A 73 -7.99 -1.60 16.69
N GLU A 74 -7.77 -0.88 17.79
CA GLU A 74 -6.75 -1.24 18.78
C GLU A 74 -7.00 -2.61 19.42
N ARG A 75 -8.26 -2.92 19.75
CA ARG A 75 -8.66 -4.24 20.29
C ARG A 75 -8.44 -5.34 19.25
N GLY A 76 -8.84 -5.12 17.99
CA GLY A 76 -8.61 -6.05 16.88
C GLY A 76 -7.11 -6.29 16.65
N ALA A 77 -6.30 -5.23 16.64
CA ALA A 77 -4.85 -5.30 16.51
C ALA A 77 -4.19 -6.06 17.68
N LYS A 78 -4.68 -5.86 18.92
CA LYS A 78 -4.23 -6.62 20.10
C LYS A 78 -4.58 -8.10 19.98
N LEU A 79 -5.81 -8.44 19.61
CA LEU A 79 -6.23 -9.84 19.38
C LEU A 79 -5.38 -10.48 18.27
N PHE A 80 -5.13 -9.78 17.18
CA PHE A 80 -4.30 -10.28 16.07
C PHE A 80 -2.85 -10.57 16.50
N ARG A 81 -2.26 -9.69 17.32
CA ARG A 81 -0.93 -9.92 17.94
C ARG A 81 -0.91 -11.08 18.93
N GLN A 82 -2.04 -11.49 19.51
CA GLN A 82 -2.12 -12.62 20.43
C GLN A 82 -2.40 -13.96 19.73
N ALA A 83 -3.21 -13.97 18.66
CA ALA A 83 -3.70 -15.21 18.03
C ALA A 83 -3.14 -15.49 16.62
N CYS A 84 -2.75 -14.46 15.85
CA CYS A 84 -2.59 -14.58 14.39
C CYS A 84 -1.15 -14.42 13.89
N ILE A 85 -0.34 -13.55 14.51
CA ILE A 85 1.02 -13.22 14.01
C ILE A 85 1.95 -14.42 13.89
N GLY A 86 1.76 -15.47 14.70
CA GLY A 86 2.54 -16.72 14.61
C GLY A 86 2.45 -17.44 13.26
N CYS A 87 1.46 -17.10 12.42
CA CYS A 87 1.39 -17.52 11.02
C CYS A 87 1.35 -16.34 10.03
N HIS A 88 0.78 -15.20 10.44
CA HIS A 88 0.38 -14.08 9.58
C HIS A 88 1.04 -12.74 9.94
N ASP A 89 2.25 -12.76 10.49
CA ASP A 89 3.04 -11.54 10.73
C ASP A 89 3.18 -10.69 9.46
N GLY A 90 3.10 -9.36 9.61
CA GLY A 90 3.08 -8.39 8.51
C GLY A 90 1.98 -8.62 7.45
N GLY A 91 0.91 -9.36 7.76
CA GLY A 91 -0.10 -9.77 6.79
C GLY A 91 0.30 -10.94 5.89
N GLY A 92 1.45 -11.56 6.14
CA GLY A 92 1.99 -12.67 5.37
C GLY A 92 1.25 -14.01 5.57
N ASN A 93 1.92 -15.09 5.18
CA ASN A 93 1.55 -16.46 5.56
C ASN A 93 2.78 -17.36 5.45
N ILE A 94 3.40 -17.71 6.59
CA ILE A 94 4.62 -18.54 6.61
C ILE A 94 4.36 -20.01 6.27
N ILE A 95 3.09 -20.45 6.35
CA ILE A 95 2.66 -21.84 6.16
C ILE A 95 2.29 -22.13 4.70
N GLN A 96 1.68 -21.15 4.02
CA GLN A 96 1.15 -21.30 2.66
C GLN A 96 1.36 -20.07 1.79
N PRO A 97 2.34 -20.09 0.87
CA PRO A 97 2.49 -19.08 -0.18
C PRO A 97 1.21 -18.92 -1.00
N GLY A 98 0.86 -17.67 -1.32
CA GLY A 98 -0.35 -17.36 -2.09
C GLY A 98 -1.67 -17.46 -1.31
N ALA A 99 -1.61 -17.59 0.02
CA ALA A 99 -2.74 -17.46 0.93
C ALA A 99 -2.42 -16.44 2.05
N THR A 100 -1.79 -15.32 1.68
CA THR A 100 -1.52 -14.19 2.59
C THR A 100 -2.78 -13.35 2.86
N LEU A 101 -2.71 -12.45 3.83
CA LEU A 101 -3.79 -11.52 4.18
C LEU A 101 -3.75 -10.21 3.38
N PHE A 102 -2.90 -10.12 2.35
CA PHE A 102 -2.92 -8.99 1.40
C PHE A 102 -4.14 -9.11 0.48
N LEU A 103 -4.78 -7.98 0.15
CA LEU A 103 -6.05 -7.93 -0.60
C LEU A 103 -6.06 -8.79 -1.89
N LYS A 104 -4.96 -8.78 -2.65
CA LYS A 104 -4.78 -9.59 -3.88
C LYS A 104 -4.83 -11.11 -3.65
N ASP A 105 -4.40 -11.57 -2.48
CA ASP A 105 -4.47 -12.98 -2.09
C ASP A 105 -5.86 -13.32 -1.53
N LEU A 106 -6.45 -12.44 -0.74
CA LEU A 106 -7.83 -12.61 -0.24
C LEU A 106 -8.83 -12.72 -1.40
N GLN A 107 -8.77 -11.78 -2.36
CA GLN A 107 -9.60 -11.77 -3.57
C GLN A 107 -9.44 -13.04 -4.40
N ARG A 108 -8.19 -13.46 -4.67
CA ARG A 108 -7.91 -14.67 -5.45
C ARG A 108 -8.40 -15.96 -4.77
N ASN A 109 -8.48 -15.96 -3.43
CA ASN A 109 -8.95 -17.10 -2.65
C ASN A 109 -10.45 -17.02 -2.28
N GLY A 110 -11.17 -15.99 -2.76
CA GLY A 110 -12.59 -15.76 -2.51
C GLY A 110 -12.92 -15.42 -1.04
N VAL A 111 -12.04 -14.69 -0.36
CA VAL A 111 -12.13 -14.41 1.08
C VAL A 111 -11.76 -12.96 1.44
N ASP A 112 -12.14 -12.00 0.58
CA ASP A 112 -11.92 -10.56 0.79
C ASP A 112 -13.10 -9.80 1.42
N SER A 113 -14.19 -10.47 1.78
CA SER A 113 -15.25 -9.88 2.60
C SER A 113 -15.03 -10.14 4.10
N THR A 114 -15.54 -9.26 4.95
CA THR A 114 -15.53 -9.40 6.42
C THR A 114 -16.17 -10.71 6.88
N GLU A 115 -17.25 -11.14 6.21
CA GLU A 115 -18.02 -12.34 6.54
C GLU A 115 -17.23 -13.61 6.16
N GLU A 116 -16.46 -13.56 5.07
CA GLU A 116 -15.58 -14.67 4.67
C GLU A 116 -14.32 -14.76 5.52
N ILE A 117 -13.71 -13.63 5.90
CA ILE A 117 -12.58 -13.61 6.84
C ILE A 117 -13.05 -14.15 8.21
N PHE A 118 -14.24 -13.73 8.68
CA PHE A 118 -14.89 -14.30 9.86
C PHE A 118 -15.07 -15.81 9.71
N ARG A 119 -15.69 -16.28 8.61
CA ARG A 119 -15.97 -17.71 8.36
C ARG A 119 -14.70 -18.56 8.37
N VAL A 120 -13.63 -18.10 7.72
CA VAL A 120 -12.33 -18.81 7.71
C VAL A 120 -11.67 -18.80 9.08
N THR A 121 -11.76 -17.70 9.82
CA THR A 121 -11.20 -17.59 11.18
C THR A 121 -11.99 -18.46 12.17
N TYR A 122 -13.31 -18.56 12.00
CA TYR A 122 -14.19 -19.37 12.85
C TYR A 122 -13.95 -20.87 12.66
N TYR A 123 -14.06 -21.36 11.42
CA TYR A 123 -14.07 -22.79 11.10
C TYR A 123 -12.72 -23.37 10.67
N GLY A 124 -11.76 -22.52 10.28
CA GLY A 124 -10.48 -22.92 9.72
C GLY A 124 -10.55 -23.16 8.20
N LYS A 125 -9.39 -23.27 7.55
CA LYS A 125 -9.26 -23.58 6.11
C LYS A 125 -7.94 -24.31 5.84
N GLY A 126 -8.03 -25.60 5.52
CA GLY A 126 -6.86 -26.43 5.20
C GLY A 126 -5.92 -26.63 6.40
N ARG A 127 -4.79 -25.91 6.42
CA ARG A 127 -3.81 -25.93 7.53
C ARG A 127 -4.00 -24.80 8.54
N MET A 128 -4.86 -23.82 8.27
CA MET A 128 -5.24 -22.81 9.26
C MET A 128 -6.33 -23.40 10.18
N PRO A 129 -6.12 -23.46 11.51
CA PRO A 129 -7.13 -23.93 12.44
C PRO A 129 -8.25 -22.91 12.64
N GLY A 130 -9.47 -23.39 12.91
CA GLY A 130 -10.60 -22.54 13.32
C GLY A 130 -10.57 -22.18 14.81
N PHE A 131 -10.97 -20.95 15.13
CA PHE A 131 -10.91 -20.37 16.47
C PHE A 131 -12.26 -20.25 17.18
N GLY A 132 -13.39 -20.35 16.46
CA GLY A 132 -14.74 -20.14 17.02
C GLY A 132 -15.16 -21.26 17.96
N GLU A 133 -16.05 -20.95 18.92
CA GLU A 133 -16.51 -21.92 19.92
C GLU A 133 -17.10 -23.19 19.29
N SER A 134 -17.98 -23.03 18.29
CA SER A 134 -18.64 -24.14 17.60
C SER A 134 -17.78 -24.82 16.53
N CYS A 135 -16.49 -24.47 16.40
CA CYS A 135 -15.58 -25.15 15.48
C CYS A 135 -15.42 -26.65 15.85
N THR A 136 -15.71 -27.51 14.87
CA THR A 136 -15.73 -28.97 14.96
C THR A 136 -15.41 -29.60 13.59
N PRO A 137 -14.83 -30.82 13.48
CA PRO A 137 -14.27 -31.66 14.55
C PRO A 137 -13.04 -31.04 15.24
N ARG A 138 -12.71 -31.53 16.44
CA ARG A 138 -11.67 -30.94 17.31
C ARG A 138 -10.32 -30.71 16.63
N GLY A 139 -9.95 -31.56 15.67
CA GLY A 139 -8.68 -31.54 14.95
C GLY A 139 -8.53 -30.48 13.85
N GLN A 140 -9.60 -29.83 13.39
CA GLN A 140 -9.49 -28.68 12.47
C GLN A 140 -9.48 -27.32 13.19
N CYS A 141 -9.45 -27.32 14.52
CA CYS A 141 -9.66 -26.15 15.37
C CYS A 141 -8.50 -25.94 16.34
N THR A 142 -8.25 -24.70 16.74
CA THR A 142 -7.12 -24.33 17.60
C THR A 142 -7.06 -25.19 18.86
N PHE A 143 -5.86 -25.64 19.25
CA PHE A 143 -5.67 -26.45 20.45
C PHE A 143 -5.73 -25.63 21.74
N GLY A 144 -5.54 -24.31 21.64
CA GLY A 144 -5.74 -23.37 22.74
C GLY A 144 -7.21 -23.03 23.00
N GLU A 145 -7.41 -21.91 23.69
CA GLU A 145 -8.71 -21.30 23.96
C GLU A 145 -9.44 -20.91 22.67
N ARG A 146 -10.77 -20.89 22.72
CA ARG A 146 -11.63 -20.45 21.61
C ARG A 146 -11.98 -18.98 21.78
N LEU A 147 -12.10 -18.27 20.66
CA LEU A 147 -12.48 -16.86 20.65
C LEU A 147 -14.00 -16.73 20.55
N GLN A 148 -14.55 -15.71 21.21
CA GLN A 148 -15.96 -15.36 21.10
C GLN A 148 -16.27 -14.80 19.71
N ASP A 149 -17.53 -14.91 19.26
CA ASP A 149 -17.97 -14.41 17.95
C ASP A 149 -17.66 -12.91 17.76
N GLU A 150 -17.83 -12.07 18.78
CA GLU A 150 -17.46 -10.65 18.74
C GLU A 150 -15.95 -10.42 18.54
N GLU A 151 -15.10 -11.32 19.05
CA GLU A 151 -13.63 -11.21 18.91
C GLU A 151 -13.17 -11.66 17.52
N ILE A 152 -13.82 -12.68 16.96
CA ILE A 152 -13.60 -13.12 15.58
C ILE A 152 -14.11 -12.06 14.60
N LYS A 153 -15.21 -11.36 14.93
CA LYS A 153 -15.68 -10.20 14.16
C LYS A 153 -14.66 -9.05 14.17
N LEU A 154 -14.17 -8.64 15.34
CA LEU A 154 -13.13 -7.60 15.45
C LEU A 154 -11.84 -7.99 14.71
N LEU A 155 -11.45 -9.27 14.74
CA LEU A 155 -10.34 -9.78 13.93
C LEU A 155 -10.60 -9.68 12.43
N ALA A 156 -11.82 -10.01 11.96
CA ALA A 156 -12.18 -9.95 10.56
C ALA A 156 -12.24 -8.51 10.02
N GLU A 157 -12.80 -7.58 10.80
CA GLU A 157 -12.83 -6.14 10.50
C GLU A 157 -11.40 -5.56 10.49
N PHE A 158 -10.56 -5.91 11.47
CA PHE A 158 -9.15 -5.52 11.49
C PHE A 158 -8.37 -6.06 10.28
N VAL A 159 -8.49 -7.35 9.95
CA VAL A 159 -7.79 -7.95 8.79
C VAL A 159 -8.26 -7.33 7.48
N LYS A 160 -9.55 -7.03 7.31
CA LYS A 160 -10.07 -6.33 6.13
C LYS A 160 -9.48 -4.92 6.01
N LEU A 161 -9.48 -4.15 7.11
CA LEU A 161 -8.92 -2.80 7.16
C LEU A 161 -7.42 -2.79 6.81
N GLN A 162 -6.65 -3.70 7.40
CA GLN A 162 -5.22 -3.84 7.11
C GLN A 162 -4.97 -4.28 5.66
N ALA A 163 -5.79 -5.18 5.11
CA ALA A 163 -5.68 -5.60 3.71
C ALA A 163 -5.94 -4.45 2.72
N ASP A 164 -6.95 -3.61 2.99
CA ASP A 164 -7.27 -2.42 2.20
C ASP A 164 -6.17 -1.35 2.28
N GLN A 165 -5.56 -1.20 3.46
CA GLN A 165 -4.38 -0.35 3.68
C GLN A 165 -3.06 -0.99 3.20
N GLY A 166 -3.11 -2.17 2.55
CA GLY A 166 -1.94 -2.86 1.99
C GLY A 166 -0.92 -3.31 3.04
N TRP A 167 -1.34 -3.51 4.30
CA TRP A 167 -0.48 -3.78 5.46
C TRP A 167 0.65 -2.76 5.63
N ALA A 168 0.39 -1.49 5.34
CA ALA A 168 1.29 -0.40 5.68
C ALA A 168 1.59 -0.41 7.20
N ASN A 169 2.87 -0.47 7.55
CA ASN A 169 3.29 -0.29 8.94
C ASN A 169 2.98 1.15 9.34
N ILE A 170 1.97 1.33 10.20
CA ILE A 170 1.79 2.56 10.97
C ILE A 170 2.97 2.63 11.93
N ALA A 171 4.06 3.26 11.50
CA ALA A 171 5.22 3.51 12.35
C ALA A 171 4.74 4.28 13.59
N SER A 172 5.03 3.76 14.77
CA SER A 172 4.59 4.34 16.04
C SER A 172 5.15 5.74 16.19
N THR A 173 4.29 6.76 16.07
CA THR A 173 4.64 8.18 16.25
C THR A 173 4.76 8.54 17.74
N GLU A 174 5.58 7.78 18.46
CA GLU A 174 5.89 7.93 19.88
C GLU A 174 7.41 7.76 20.05
N ASP A 175 8.11 8.90 20.17
CA ASP A 175 9.48 9.04 20.69
C ASP A 175 9.46 9.22 22.22
#